data_AF-A0A8C8ZWW3-F1
#
_entry.id   AF-A0A8C8ZWW3-F1
#
_cell.length_a   1.000
_cell.length_b   1.000
_cell.length_c   1.000
_cell.angle_alpha   90.00
_cell.angle_beta   90.00
_cell.angle_gamma   90.00
#
_symmetry.space_group_name_H-M   'P 1'
#
loop_
_entity.id
_entity.type
_entity.pdbx_description
1 polymer ?
#
loop_
_entity_poly.entity_id
_entity_poly.type
_entity_poly.pdbx_seq_one_letter_code
_entity_poly.pdbx_strand_id
1 'polypeptide(L)'
;MRLREPLLGGSAAMPGASLQRACRLLVAVCALHLGVTLVYYLAGRDLSRLPQLVGVPTPLQGGSNGAAAIGQSSRELRSGGARPPLPLGASLEPRPGRDSSRGADSGPGPASNLTSLPLPRTTVLSLPACPEESPLLVGPMLIEFNMPVDLELVVKLNPKVKVGGRYTPKECVSPHKVAIIIPFRRRQEHLKYWLYYLHPILQRQQLDYGIYVINQVSFLLCI
;
A
#
# COMPACT_ATOMS: atom_id res chain seq x y z
N MET A 1 35.38 42.67 18.64
CA MET A 1 35.77 41.65 17.63
C MET A 1 34.56 41.39 16.74
N ARG A 2 34.68 41.70 15.45
CA ARG A 2 33.74 41.30 14.39
C ARG A 2 33.96 39.84 14.04
N LEU A 3 32.88 39.06 13.92
CA LEU A 3 32.63 38.01 12.90
C LEU A 3 31.32 37.30 13.30
N ARG A 4 30.35 36.91 12.46
CA ARG A 4 29.93 37.18 11.08
C ARG A 4 28.70 36.27 10.91
N GLU A 5 27.55 36.83 10.55
CA GLU A 5 26.39 36.05 10.11
C GLU A 5 26.73 35.32 8.79
N PRO A 6 26.15 34.13 8.57
CA PRO A 6 25.81 33.69 7.23
C PRO A 6 24.29 33.79 7.05
N LEU A 7 23.89 34.85 6.34
CA LEU A 7 22.76 34.81 5.44
C LEU A 7 22.95 33.64 4.47
N LEU A 8 21.89 32.89 4.17
CA LEU A 8 21.54 32.47 2.81
C LEU A 8 20.11 31.90 2.83
N GLY A 9 19.16 32.83 2.89
CA GLY A 9 17.82 32.61 2.37
C GLY A 9 17.92 32.42 0.85
N GLY A 10 17.67 31.20 0.39
CA GLY A 10 17.49 30.87 -1.01
C GLY A 10 16.00 30.79 -1.36
N SER A 11 15.28 31.91 -1.23
CA SER A 11 14.00 32.05 -1.89
C SER A 11 14.29 32.27 -3.37
N ALA A 12 14.39 31.17 -4.13
CA ALA A 12 14.38 31.24 -5.59
C ALA A 12 12.95 31.61 -6.02
N ALA A 13 12.62 32.89 -5.94
CA ALA A 13 11.52 33.46 -6.70
C ALA A 13 11.83 33.24 -8.18
N MET A 14 11.27 32.17 -8.76
CA MET A 14 11.28 31.98 -10.21
C MET A 14 10.62 33.22 -10.84
N PRO A 15 11.28 33.94 -11.75
CA PRO A 15 10.68 35.11 -12.39
C PRO A 15 9.48 34.62 -13.21
N GLY A 16 8.25 35.01 -12.84
CA GLY A 16 7.02 34.50 -13.46
C GLY A 16 6.99 34.57 -14.99
N ALA A 17 7.80 35.46 -15.60
CA ALA A 17 7.99 35.56 -17.04
C ALA A 17 8.69 34.34 -17.67
N SER A 18 9.63 33.67 -16.99
CA SER A 18 10.33 32.49 -17.54
C SER A 18 9.42 31.26 -17.54
N LEU A 19 8.64 31.08 -16.47
CA LEU A 19 7.64 30.01 -16.35
C LEU A 19 6.53 30.16 -17.39
N GLN A 20 6.04 31.40 -17.59
CA GLN A 20 5.03 31.71 -18.60
C GLN A 20 5.56 31.43 -20.02
N ARG A 21 6.84 31.73 -20.28
CA ARG A 21 7.47 31.46 -21.59
C ARG A 21 7.66 29.97 -21.83
N ALA A 22 8.06 29.22 -20.81
CA ALA A 22 8.17 27.77 -20.87
C ALA A 22 6.81 27.10 -21.09
N CYS A 23 5.77 27.54 -20.39
CA CYS A 23 4.40 27.05 -20.56
C CYS A 23 3.88 27.33 -21.98
N ARG A 24 4.08 28.55 -22.49
CA ARG A 24 3.68 28.92 -23.86
C ARG A 24 4.42 28.09 -24.92
N LEU A 25 5.71 27.80 -24.72
CA LEU A 25 6.48 26.93 -25.61
C LEU A 25 5.97 25.49 -25.57
N LEU A 26 5.66 24.98 -24.38
CA LEU A 26 5.11 23.63 -24.22
C LEU A 26 3.77 23.47 -24.93
N VAL A 27 2.84 24.40 -24.73
CA VAL A 27 1.53 24.40 -25.41
C VAL A 27 1.71 24.47 -26.93
N ALA A 28 2.65 25.29 -27.42
CA ALA A 28 2.94 25.36 -28.86
C ALA A 28 3.52 24.04 -29.41
N VAL A 29 4.43 23.39 -28.68
CA VAL A 29 4.98 22.08 -29.06
C VAL A 29 3.91 21.00 -29.04
N CYS A 30 3.04 20.97 -28.02
CA CYS A 30 1.92 20.04 -27.93
C CYS A 30 0.92 20.24 -29.07
N ALA A 31 0.53 21.49 -29.37
CA ALA A 31 -0.36 21.81 -30.48
C ALA A 31 0.26 21.41 -31.83
N LEU A 32 1.55 21.67 -32.03
CA LEU A 32 2.28 21.25 -33.22
C LEU A 32 2.30 19.73 -33.35
N HIS A 33 2.62 19.00 -32.27
CA HIS A 33 2.67 17.54 -32.26
C HIS A 33 1.30 16.91 -32.57
N LEU A 34 0.24 17.40 -31.93
CA LEU A 34 -1.13 16.97 -32.22
C LEU A 34 -1.54 17.30 -33.65
N GLY A 35 -1.15 18.46 -34.18
CA GLY A 35 -1.38 18.85 -35.57
C GLY A 35 -0.68 17.92 -36.56
N VAL A 36 0.61 17.63 -36.35
CA VAL A 36 1.38 16.70 -37.19
C VAL A 36 0.77 15.29 -37.12
N THR A 37 0.40 14.83 -35.94
CA THR A 37 -0.25 13.52 -35.75
C THR A 37 -1.60 13.46 -36.46
N LEU A 38 -2.39 14.54 -36.37
CA LEU A 38 -3.67 14.66 -37.05
C LEU A 38 -3.50 14.65 -38.57
N VAL A 39 -2.55 15.43 -39.10
CA VAL A 39 -2.25 15.46 -40.54
C VAL A 39 -1.76 14.09 -41.02
N TYR A 40 -0.84 13.44 -40.29
CA TYR A 40 -0.40 12.08 -40.61
C TYR A 40 -1.57 11.09 -40.64
N TYR A 41 -2.49 11.21 -39.69
CA TYR A 41 -3.64 10.32 -39.60
C TYR A 41 -4.69 10.60 -40.68
N LEU A 42 -4.91 11.87 -41.05
CA LEU A 42 -5.80 12.25 -42.14
C LEU A 42 -5.19 11.91 -43.52
N ALA A 43 -3.90 12.15 -43.72
CA ALA A 43 -3.18 11.76 -44.94
C ALA A 43 -3.07 10.24 -45.07
N GLY A 44 -2.89 9.51 -43.97
CA GLY A 44 -2.97 8.05 -43.95
C GLY A 44 -4.37 7.50 -44.26
N ARG A 45 -5.43 8.27 -43.92
CA ARG A 45 -6.80 7.99 -44.37
C ARG A 45 -7.03 8.31 -45.85
N ASP A 46 -6.32 9.29 -46.42
CA ASP A 46 -6.35 9.56 -47.87
C ASP A 46 -5.64 8.48 -48.68
N LEU A 47 -4.51 7.93 -48.19
CA LEU A 47 -3.85 6.80 -48.86
C LEU A 47 -4.69 5.52 -48.81
N SER A 48 -5.59 5.39 -47.81
CA SER A 48 -6.58 4.31 -47.73
C SER A 48 -7.78 4.51 -48.69
N ARG A 49 -7.92 5.70 -49.30
CA ARG A 49 -8.96 6.04 -50.30
C ARG A 49 -8.46 6.03 -51.75
N LEU A 50 -7.21 5.66 -51.99
CA LEU A 50 -6.64 5.55 -53.33
C LEU A 50 -6.79 4.16 -53.99
N PRO A 51 -8.02 3.60 -54.07
CA PRO A 51 -8.34 2.72 -55.20
C PRO A 51 -9.52 3.19 -56.06
N GLN A 52 -9.89 4.47 -56.06
CA GLN A 52 -11.03 4.98 -56.85
C GLN A 52 -10.69 5.99 -57.96
N LEU A 53 -9.40 6.29 -58.21
CA LEU A 53 -9.00 7.33 -59.18
C LEU A 53 -8.08 6.86 -60.31
N VAL A 54 -7.88 5.56 -60.47
CA VAL A 54 -7.29 4.99 -61.70
C VAL A 54 -8.35 4.09 -62.32
N GLY A 55 -9.06 4.63 -63.31
CA GLY A 55 -10.01 3.87 -64.11
C GLY A 55 -9.31 2.71 -64.81
N VAL A 56 -9.64 1.49 -64.42
CA VAL A 56 -9.33 0.27 -65.18
C VAL A 56 -10.61 -0.57 -65.24
N PRO A 57 -11.06 -1.03 -66.42
CA PRO A 57 -12.37 -1.64 -66.58
C PRO A 57 -12.41 -3.09 -66.07
N THR A 58 -13.56 -3.48 -65.52
CA THR A 58 -13.98 -4.87 -65.29
C THR A 58 -14.12 -5.65 -66.60
N PRO A 59 -13.67 -6.92 -66.69
CA PRO A 59 -14.24 -7.87 -67.64
C PRO A 59 -15.39 -8.66 -67.00
N LEU A 60 -16.48 -8.74 -67.76
CA LEU A 60 -17.65 -9.60 -67.54
C LEU A 60 -17.34 -11.06 -67.87
N GLN A 61 -17.68 -11.99 -66.99
CA GLN A 61 -18.11 -13.37 -67.29
C GLN A 61 -18.48 -14.00 -65.94
N GLY A 62 -19.62 -14.63 -65.66
CA GLY A 62 -20.71 -15.15 -66.46
C GLY A 62 -21.28 -16.33 -65.67
N GLY A 63 -22.58 -16.30 -65.37
CA GLY A 63 -23.43 -17.49 -65.22
C GLY A 63 -23.19 -18.50 -64.09
N SER A 64 -24.26 -18.65 -63.29
CA SER A 64 -24.92 -19.94 -63.03
C SER A 64 -24.48 -20.79 -61.82
N ASN A 65 -25.49 -20.99 -60.95
CA ASN A 65 -25.77 -22.17 -60.12
C ASN A 65 -25.04 -22.39 -58.79
N GLY A 66 -25.87 -22.62 -57.76
CA GLY A 66 -25.67 -23.75 -56.87
C GLY A 66 -25.19 -23.41 -55.47
N ALA A 67 -26.10 -23.52 -54.52
CA ALA A 67 -25.89 -23.39 -53.09
C ALA A 67 -24.72 -24.21 -52.54
N ALA A 68 -23.86 -23.60 -51.72
CA ALA A 68 -23.13 -24.29 -50.67
C ALA A 68 -22.67 -23.30 -49.56
N ALA A 69 -23.01 -23.67 -48.33
CA ALA A 69 -22.33 -23.35 -47.07
C ALA A 69 -22.43 -21.92 -46.50
N ILE A 70 -23.53 -21.62 -45.80
CA ILE A 70 -23.49 -20.92 -44.50
C ILE A 70 -24.48 -21.59 -43.54
N GLY A 71 -23.96 -22.13 -42.44
CA GLY A 71 -24.75 -22.79 -41.40
C GLY A 71 -24.05 -22.77 -40.05
N GLN A 72 -24.22 -21.64 -39.34
CA GLN A 72 -24.40 -21.53 -37.89
C GLN A 72 -23.24 -21.95 -36.95
N SER A 73 -22.53 -20.94 -36.43
CA SER A 73 -21.80 -21.03 -35.16
C SER A 73 -22.80 -20.91 -34.00
N SER A 74 -23.28 -22.05 -33.52
CA SER A 74 -23.89 -22.20 -32.19
C SER A 74 -22.79 -22.55 -31.19
N ARG A 75 -22.55 -21.70 -30.18
CA ARG A 75 -21.70 -22.04 -29.03
C ARG A 75 -22.58 -22.17 -27.81
N GLU A 76 -22.91 -23.42 -27.48
CA GLU A 76 -23.56 -23.84 -26.24
C GLU A 76 -22.65 -24.81 -25.48
N LEU A 77 -22.32 -24.41 -24.26
CA LEU A 77 -22.20 -25.18 -23.00
C LEU A 77 -21.75 -26.67 -22.98
N ARG A 78 -20.69 -26.95 -22.20
CA ARG A 78 -20.53 -28.05 -21.19
C ARG A 78 -19.11 -27.94 -20.59
N SER A 79 -18.88 -27.61 -19.32
CA SER A 79 -19.19 -28.26 -18.03
C SER A 79 -18.58 -29.66 -17.85
N GLY A 80 -17.69 -29.77 -16.84
CA GLY A 80 -17.37 -31.03 -16.16
C GLY A 80 -15.92 -31.16 -15.66
N GLY A 81 -15.71 -31.15 -14.34
CA GLY A 81 -14.58 -31.85 -13.71
C GLY A 81 -13.89 -31.12 -12.54
N ALA A 82 -14.23 -31.50 -11.31
CA ALA A 82 -13.60 -31.03 -10.08
C ALA A 82 -12.76 -32.13 -9.40
N ARG A 83 -11.60 -31.71 -8.84
CA ARG A 83 -10.79 -32.25 -7.70
C ARG A 83 -10.15 -33.66 -7.84
N PRO A 84 -9.13 -34.04 -7.01
CA PRO A 84 -8.42 -33.33 -5.92
C PRO A 84 -6.87 -33.40 -6.01
N PRO A 85 -6.10 -32.74 -5.10
CA PRO A 85 -4.67 -33.02 -4.90
C PRO A 85 -4.48 -34.14 -3.87
N LEU A 86 -3.52 -35.04 -4.09
CA LEU A 86 -3.22 -36.19 -3.21
C LEU A 86 -1.73 -36.61 -3.38
N PRO A 87 -1.14 -37.36 -2.44
CA PRO A 87 -0.15 -36.86 -1.47
C PRO A 87 1.20 -37.58 -1.57
N LEU A 88 2.18 -37.23 -0.73
CA LEU A 88 3.06 -38.23 -0.13
C LEU A 88 3.57 -37.73 1.23
N GLY A 89 3.18 -38.43 2.28
CA GLY A 89 3.74 -38.29 3.61
C GLY A 89 4.69 -39.44 3.93
N ALA A 90 5.69 -39.15 4.75
CA ALA A 90 6.31 -40.03 5.73
C ALA A 90 6.97 -39.07 6.74
N SER A 91 6.33 -38.74 7.87
CA SER A 91 6.41 -39.49 9.13
C SER A 91 7.82 -39.96 9.45
N LEU A 92 8.48 -39.30 10.42
CA LEU A 92 8.98 -39.93 11.65
C LEU A 92 9.51 -38.84 12.59
N GLU A 93 8.91 -38.81 13.78
CA GLU A 93 9.28 -38.10 15.01
C GLU A 93 10.71 -38.52 15.51
N PRO A 94 11.21 -37.94 16.61
CA PRO A 94 12.54 -37.39 16.77
C PRO A 94 13.58 -38.46 17.17
N ARG A 95 14.86 -38.19 16.91
CA ARG A 95 15.96 -38.95 17.52
C ARG A 95 16.82 -38.05 18.41
N PRO A 96 16.86 -38.34 19.73
CA PRO A 96 17.85 -37.82 20.64
C PRO A 96 19.10 -38.70 20.66
N GLY A 97 20.23 -38.09 21.00
CA GLY A 97 21.47 -38.75 21.36
C GLY A 97 22.66 -38.32 20.48
N ARG A 98 23.89 -38.36 20.95
CA ARG A 98 24.46 -38.64 22.28
C ARG A 98 25.97 -38.39 22.11
N ASP A 99 26.59 -37.87 23.16
CA ASP A 99 28.01 -37.95 23.56
C ASP A 99 29.12 -37.54 22.59
N SER A 100 29.94 -36.57 23.02
CA SER A 100 31.40 -36.67 23.03
C SER A 100 32.01 -35.65 24.00
N SER A 101 32.07 -36.08 25.26
CA SER A 101 33.21 -36.02 26.19
C SER A 101 34.35 -35.02 25.93
N ARG A 102 34.62 -34.17 26.93
CA ARG A 102 35.98 -33.87 27.40
C ARG A 102 35.99 -33.83 28.93
N GLY A 103 36.78 -34.72 29.53
CA GLY A 103 37.09 -34.80 30.97
C GLY A 103 37.80 -33.52 31.46
N ALA A 104 37.49 -33.05 32.67
CA ALA A 104 38.00 -33.53 33.96
C ALA A 104 39.46 -33.12 34.19
N ASP A 105 39.69 -32.14 35.07
CA ASP A 105 40.44 -32.41 36.30
C ASP A 105 40.18 -31.34 37.39
N SER A 106 40.52 -31.77 38.60
CA SER A 106 40.11 -31.46 39.96
C SER A 106 40.86 -30.30 40.64
N GLY A 107 40.28 -29.73 41.70
CA GLY A 107 41.04 -29.35 42.92
C GLY A 107 40.98 -27.89 43.41
N PRO A 108 41.15 -27.61 44.72
CA PRO A 108 40.32 -26.63 45.45
C PRO A 108 41.04 -25.41 46.08
N GLY A 109 40.29 -24.30 46.25
CA GLY A 109 40.48 -23.20 47.23
C GLY A 109 41.67 -22.24 47.02
N PRO A 110 41.70 -21.01 47.60
CA PRO A 110 40.90 -20.51 48.73
C PRO A 110 40.17 -19.16 48.47
N ALA A 111 39.37 -18.79 49.47
CA ALA A 111 38.56 -17.59 49.55
C ALA A 111 39.35 -16.27 49.52
N SER A 112 38.85 -15.30 48.76
CA SER A 112 39.09 -13.88 48.98
C SER A 112 37.75 -13.15 48.96
N ASN A 113 37.30 -12.82 50.18
CA ASN A 113 36.16 -11.94 50.42
C ASN A 113 36.46 -10.55 49.85
N LEU A 114 35.76 -10.16 48.79
CA LEU A 114 35.50 -8.77 48.48
C LEU A 114 34.00 -8.60 48.43
N THR A 115 33.44 -8.29 49.59
CA THR A 115 32.07 -7.81 49.76
C THR A 115 31.93 -6.48 49.04
N SER A 116 31.64 -6.51 47.73
CA SER A 116 30.96 -5.40 47.09
C SER A 116 29.48 -5.53 47.48
N LEU A 117 29.06 -4.69 48.43
CA LEU A 117 27.65 -4.47 48.71
C LEU A 117 26.95 -4.26 47.36
N PRO A 118 25.92 -5.05 47.00
CA PRO A 118 25.13 -4.74 45.84
C PRO A 118 24.53 -3.36 46.07
N LEU A 119 24.97 -2.37 45.29
CA LEU A 119 24.16 -1.17 45.06
C LEU A 119 22.74 -1.67 44.79
N PRO A 120 21.69 -1.14 45.42
CA PRO A 120 20.34 -1.46 45.01
C PRO A 120 20.30 -1.12 43.52
N ARG A 121 20.25 -2.15 42.68
CA ARG A 121 19.79 -1.97 41.31
C ARG A 121 18.41 -1.39 41.52
N THR A 122 18.28 -0.09 41.30
CA THR A 122 17.01 0.52 40.98
C THR A 122 16.53 -0.27 39.79
N THR A 123 15.80 -1.34 40.07
CA THR A 123 15.12 -2.16 39.10
C THR A 123 14.05 -1.22 38.60
N VAL A 124 14.41 -0.47 37.57
CA VAL A 124 13.46 0.25 36.75
C VAL A 124 12.53 -0.86 36.30
N LEU A 125 11.35 -0.95 36.93
CA LEU A 125 10.36 -1.97 36.62
C LEU A 125 9.91 -1.67 35.19
N SER A 126 10.61 -2.25 34.22
CA SER A 126 10.21 -2.22 32.83
C SER A 126 8.90 -2.97 32.73
N LEU A 127 7.91 -2.33 32.11
CA LEU A 127 6.62 -2.94 31.84
C LEU A 127 6.82 -4.29 31.14
N PRO A 128 6.01 -5.31 31.48
CA PRO A 128 6.08 -6.60 30.81
C PRO A 128 5.70 -6.46 29.33
N ALA A 129 6.13 -7.40 28.49
CA ALA A 129 5.62 -7.49 27.13
C ALA A 129 4.11 -7.76 27.14
N CYS A 130 3.39 -7.24 26.14
CA CYS A 130 1.99 -7.61 25.96
C CYS A 130 1.86 -9.10 25.60
N PRO A 131 0.77 -9.78 26.02
CA PRO A 131 0.55 -11.16 25.64
C PRO A 131 0.41 -11.30 24.12
N GLU A 132 0.76 -12.48 23.59
CA GLU A 132 0.63 -12.80 22.15
C GLU A 132 -0.79 -12.57 21.62
N GLU A 133 -1.80 -12.99 22.41
CA GLU A 133 -3.20 -12.67 22.14
C GLU A 133 -3.74 -11.75 23.23
N SER A 134 -4.36 -10.64 22.83
CA SER A 134 -4.91 -9.68 23.79
C SER A 134 -6.15 -10.24 24.49
N PRO A 135 -6.22 -10.17 25.84
CA PRO A 135 -7.40 -10.57 26.59
C PRO A 135 -8.58 -9.58 26.45
N LEU A 136 -8.37 -8.44 25.79
CA LEU A 136 -9.38 -7.39 25.66
C LEU A 136 -10.27 -7.57 24.41
N LEU A 137 -10.06 -8.62 23.62
CA LEU A 137 -10.82 -8.86 22.41
C LEU A 137 -12.26 -9.29 22.73
N VAL A 138 -13.22 -8.67 22.04
CA VAL A 138 -14.66 -8.93 22.22
C VAL A 138 -15.26 -9.83 21.12
N GLY A 139 -14.46 -10.17 20.11
CA GLY A 139 -14.91 -10.98 18.98
C GLY A 139 -15.75 -10.18 17.96
N PRO A 140 -16.83 -10.77 17.41
CA PRO A 140 -17.67 -10.14 16.38
C PRO A 140 -18.25 -8.80 16.82
N MET A 141 -18.36 -7.86 15.88
CA MET A 141 -18.94 -6.53 16.11
C MET A 141 -19.97 -6.21 15.04
N LEU A 142 -21.03 -5.51 15.44
CA LEU A 142 -22.00 -4.94 14.52
C LEU A 142 -21.42 -3.67 13.89
N ILE A 143 -21.46 -3.59 12.55
CA ILE A 143 -20.95 -2.45 11.78
C ILE A 143 -22.10 -1.86 10.98
N GLU A 144 -22.43 -0.61 11.28
CA GLU A 144 -23.49 0.15 10.59
C GLU A 144 -22.95 1.48 10.05
N PHE A 145 -23.55 1.96 8.95
CA PHE A 145 -23.17 3.18 8.24
C PHE A 145 -24.36 4.14 8.05
N ASN A 146 -25.43 3.93 8.81
CA ASN A 146 -26.67 4.70 8.78
C ASN A 146 -26.62 5.98 9.64
N MET A 147 -25.68 6.07 10.58
CA MET A 147 -25.58 7.18 11.53
C MET A 147 -24.38 8.08 11.22
N PRO A 148 -24.57 9.41 11.08
CA PRO A 148 -23.47 10.32 10.79
C PRO A 148 -22.44 10.27 11.92
N VAL A 149 -21.18 10.13 11.56
CA VAL A 149 -20.05 10.14 12.50
C VAL A 149 -19.42 11.51 12.51
N ASP A 150 -19.21 12.06 13.70
CA ASP A 150 -18.42 13.27 13.92
C ASP A 150 -17.04 12.91 14.50
N LEU A 151 -16.00 13.58 14.00
CA LEU A 151 -14.62 13.33 14.42
C LEU A 151 -14.37 13.81 15.86
N GLU A 152 -15.05 14.87 16.29
CA GLU A 152 -14.96 15.36 17.68
C GLU A 152 -15.47 14.32 18.67
N LEU A 153 -16.57 13.65 18.34
CA LEU A 153 -17.10 12.53 19.11
C LEU A 153 -16.09 11.37 19.14
N VAL A 154 -15.47 11.02 18.01
CA VAL A 154 -14.44 9.96 17.95
C VAL A 154 -13.28 10.27 18.90
N VAL A 155 -12.80 11.52 18.94
CA VAL A 155 -11.73 11.94 19.86
C VAL A 155 -12.18 11.79 21.30
N LYS A 156 -13.40 12.24 21.63
CA LYS A 156 -13.95 12.15 22.99
C LYS A 156 -14.12 10.70 23.46
N LEU A 157 -14.54 9.80 22.57
CA LEU A 157 -14.70 8.37 22.86
C LEU A 157 -13.35 7.65 23.03
N ASN A 158 -12.27 8.21 22.49
CA ASN A 158 -10.95 7.60 22.48
C ASN A 158 -9.90 8.49 23.17
N PRO A 159 -10.05 8.79 24.48
CA PRO A 159 -9.17 9.73 25.18
C PRO A 159 -7.72 9.23 25.34
N LYS A 160 -7.49 7.92 25.14
CA LYS A 160 -6.14 7.33 25.19
C LYS A 160 -5.35 7.57 23.91
N VAL A 161 -6.02 7.94 22.81
CA VAL A 161 -5.37 8.23 21.53
C VAL A 161 -4.75 9.63 21.60
N LYS A 162 -3.45 9.71 21.35
CA LYS A 162 -2.67 10.94 21.32
C LYS A 162 -2.89 11.67 20.00
N VAL A 163 -2.52 12.95 19.98
CA VAL A 163 -2.49 13.80 18.77
C VAL A 163 -1.76 13.08 17.63
N GLY A 164 -2.32 13.17 16.42
CA GLY A 164 -1.80 12.47 15.24
C GLY A 164 -2.24 11.01 15.13
N GLY A 165 -3.26 10.58 15.88
CA GLY A 165 -3.84 9.24 15.75
C GLY A 165 -2.92 8.13 16.28
N ARG A 166 -2.11 8.44 17.29
CA ARG A 166 -1.13 7.52 17.89
C ARG A 166 -1.62 6.94 19.20
N TYR A 167 -1.35 5.67 19.44
CA TYR A 167 -1.68 5.00 20.69
C TYR A 167 -0.60 4.00 21.05
N THR A 168 -0.33 3.89 22.34
CA THR A 168 0.59 2.91 22.93
C THR A 168 -0.04 2.42 24.23
N PRO A 169 -0.13 1.09 24.48
CA PRO A 169 -0.63 0.56 25.74
C PRO A 169 0.21 1.05 26.92
N LYS A 170 -0.44 1.26 28.09
CA LYS A 170 0.24 1.78 29.29
C LYS A 170 0.66 0.68 30.25
N GLU A 171 0.01 -0.47 30.16
CA GLU A 171 0.09 -1.58 31.10
C GLU A 171 1.10 -2.65 30.65
N CYS A 172 1.48 -2.65 29.37
CA CYS A 172 2.45 -3.55 28.78
C CYS A 172 3.18 -2.89 27.60
N VAL A 173 4.31 -3.46 27.19
CA VAL A 173 5.06 -3.05 25.99
C VAL A 173 4.65 -3.94 24.82
N SER A 174 4.01 -3.34 23.81
CA SER A 174 3.64 -4.06 22.59
C SER A 174 4.89 -4.47 21.80
N PRO A 175 5.05 -5.75 21.41
CA PRO A 175 6.05 -6.13 20.42
C PRO A 175 5.70 -5.62 19.01
N HIS A 176 4.42 -5.34 18.75
CA HIS A 176 3.92 -4.88 17.47
C HIS A 176 3.91 -3.35 17.40
N LYS A 177 4.78 -2.80 16.54
CA LYS A 177 4.84 -1.38 16.19
C LYS A 177 4.30 -1.17 14.78
N VAL A 178 3.12 -0.59 14.66
CA VAL A 178 2.32 -0.61 13.42
C VAL A 178 2.08 0.80 12.89
N ALA A 179 2.46 1.05 11.64
CA ALA A 179 2.04 2.23 10.89
C ALA A 179 0.90 1.86 9.94
N ILE A 180 -0.29 2.39 10.18
CA ILE A 180 -1.46 2.14 9.32
C ILE A 180 -1.55 3.24 8.29
N ILE A 181 -1.30 2.89 7.02
CA ILE A 181 -1.26 3.84 5.91
C ILE A 181 -2.59 3.76 5.15
N ILE A 182 -3.32 4.87 5.12
CA ILE A 182 -4.61 4.99 4.43
C ILE A 182 -4.42 5.87 3.21
N PRO A 183 -4.39 5.32 1.98
CA PRO A 183 -4.44 6.12 0.77
C PRO A 183 -5.81 6.82 0.70
N PHE A 184 -5.80 8.14 0.52
CA PHE A 184 -6.99 8.95 0.68
C PHE A 184 -7.17 9.92 -0.49
N ARG A 185 -8.40 9.99 -1.03
CA ARG A 185 -8.78 10.98 -2.05
C ARG A 185 -10.27 11.29 -1.96
N ARG A 186 -10.62 12.47 -1.41
CA ARG A 186 -12.01 12.96 -1.30
C ARG A 186 -13.02 11.96 -0.69
N ARG A 187 -12.64 11.19 0.34
CA ARG A 187 -13.51 10.19 0.99
C ARG A 187 -13.72 10.44 2.49
N GLN A 188 -14.00 11.69 2.86
CA GLN A 188 -14.01 12.11 4.27
C GLN A 188 -15.00 11.31 5.10
N GLU A 189 -16.23 11.08 4.61
CA GLU A 189 -17.23 10.30 5.36
C GLU A 189 -16.76 8.87 5.66
N HIS A 190 -16.15 8.19 4.68
CA HIS A 190 -15.61 6.85 4.90
C HIS A 190 -14.48 6.85 5.94
N LEU A 191 -13.62 7.89 5.93
CA LEU A 191 -12.55 8.02 6.91
C LEU A 191 -13.09 8.21 8.33
N LYS A 192 -14.17 8.98 8.50
CA LYS A 192 -14.81 9.16 9.81
C LYS A 192 -15.29 7.83 10.39
N TYR A 193 -16.03 7.05 9.60
CA TYR A 193 -16.46 5.70 10.01
C TYR A 193 -15.26 4.78 10.28
N TRP A 194 -14.25 4.81 9.41
CA TRP A 194 -13.05 4.01 9.60
C TRP A 194 -12.40 4.29 10.95
N LEU A 195 -12.20 5.57 11.29
CA LEU A 195 -11.60 5.97 12.57
C LEU A 195 -12.49 5.60 13.76
N TYR A 196 -13.81 5.78 13.64
CA TYR A 196 -14.77 5.44 14.69
C TYR A 196 -14.71 3.95 15.07
N TYR A 197 -14.66 3.05 14.09
CA TYR A 197 -14.62 1.62 14.35
C TYR A 197 -13.21 1.11 14.68
N LEU A 198 -12.18 1.57 13.96
CA LEU A 198 -10.85 0.98 14.08
C LEU A 198 -10.12 1.42 15.35
N HIS A 199 -10.28 2.66 15.82
CA HIS A 199 -9.59 3.10 17.03
C HIS A 199 -9.83 2.18 18.23
N PRO A 200 -11.08 1.82 18.60
CA PRO A 200 -11.33 0.88 19.68
C PRO A 200 -10.79 -0.53 19.41
N ILE A 201 -10.85 -1.01 18.16
CA ILE A 201 -10.35 -2.34 17.79
C ILE A 201 -8.84 -2.43 18.01
N LEU A 202 -8.09 -1.46 17.48
CA LEU A 202 -6.64 -1.42 17.55
C LEU A 202 -6.15 -1.25 19.00
N GLN A 203 -6.87 -0.48 19.83
CA GLN A 203 -6.58 -0.36 21.25
C GLN A 203 -6.78 -1.69 22.01
N ARG A 204 -7.86 -2.43 21.70
CA ARG A 204 -8.10 -3.76 22.28
C ARG A 204 -7.07 -4.78 21.84
N GLN A 205 -6.47 -4.63 20.67
CA GLN A 205 -5.36 -5.47 20.23
C GLN A 205 -4.02 -5.14 20.93
N GLN A 206 -3.99 -4.14 21.82
CA GLN A 206 -2.80 -3.72 22.58
C GLN A 206 -1.60 -3.34 21.67
N LEU A 207 -1.87 -2.77 20.49
CA LEU A 207 -0.84 -2.37 19.53
C LEU A 207 -0.18 -1.03 19.91
N ASP A 208 1.09 -0.85 19.58
CA ASP A 208 1.72 0.47 19.48
C ASP A 208 1.57 0.96 18.04
N TYR A 209 0.56 1.79 17.77
CA TYR A 209 0.17 2.14 16.40
C TYR A 209 0.10 3.65 16.14
N GLY A 210 0.25 4.01 14.87
CA GLY A 210 -0.06 5.34 14.35
C GLY A 210 -0.81 5.24 13.01
N ILE A 211 -1.80 6.12 12.82
CA ILE A 211 -2.58 6.20 11.58
C ILE A 211 -2.09 7.36 10.73
N TYR A 212 -1.81 7.07 9.46
CA TYR A 212 -1.28 8.00 8.48
C TYR A 212 -2.22 8.06 7.28
N VAL A 213 -2.93 9.18 7.14
CA VAL A 213 -3.82 9.43 6.00
C VAL A 213 -3.03 10.14 4.91
N ILE A 214 -2.74 9.44 3.82
CA ILE A 214 -1.93 9.97 2.72
C ILE A 214 -2.88 10.51 1.65
N ASN A 215 -3.07 11.83 1.64
CA ASN A 215 -3.96 12.50 0.72
C ASN A 215 -3.32 12.65 -0.67
N GLN A 216 -3.94 12.07 -1.69
CA GLN A 216 -3.53 12.22 -3.08
C GLN A 216 -3.97 13.59 -3.62
N VAL A 217 -3.02 14.52 -3.74
CA VAL A 217 -3.21 15.76 -4.48
C VAL A 217 -3.11 15.48 -5.97
N SER A 218 -4.23 15.60 -6.70
CA SER A 218 -4.22 15.54 -8.15
C SER A 218 -3.72 16.89 -8.67
N PHE A 219 -2.45 16.99 -9.03
CA PHE A 219 -1.95 18.10 -9.85
C PHE A 219 -2.52 17.93 -11.27
N LEU A 220 -3.77 18.32 -11.46
CA LEU A 220 -4.43 18.34 -12.76
C LEU A 220 -4.19 19.69 -13.45
N LEU A 221 -2.94 20.13 -13.52
CA LEU A 221 -2.51 21.32 -14.25
C LEU A 221 -1.09 21.14 -14.81
N CYS A 222 -0.95 20.14 -15.70
CA CYS A 222 0.14 20.05 -16.66
C CYS A 222 -0.43 19.41 -17.95
N ILE A 223 -1.34 20.13 -18.62
CA ILE A 223 -1.65 19.94 -20.04
C ILE A 223 -1.88 21.33 -20.63
#